data_AF-A0A5K1G0G4-F1
#
_entry.id   AF-A0A5K1G0G4-F1
#
_cell.length_a   1.000
_cell.length_b   1.000
_cell.length_c   1.000
_cell.angle_alpha   90.00
_cell.angle_beta   90.00
_cell.angle_gamma   90.00
#
_symmetry.space_group_name_H-M   'P 1'
#
loop_
_entity.id
_entity.type
_entity.pdbx_description
1 polymer ?
#
loop_
_entity_poly.entity_id
_entity_poly.type
_entity_poly.pdbx_seq_one_letter_code
_entity_poly.pdbx_strand_id
1 'polypeptide(L)'
;VPCKYVTPLQGLSAYTSTVYQPGCLSAWCPPNNFQPDAAVKAASAADATVLVVGADQSVEAEGRDRVDLTLPGQQQQLVSQVADASKGPVILVIMSGGPFDISFAKASDKISSILWVGYPGEKGGSAIADVIFGKYNPSKYPICFQLAISQDDSKLWQEHCSVQ
;
A
#
# COMPACT_ATOMS: atom_id res chain seq x y z
N VAL A 1 9.66 11.06 20.50
CA VAL A 1 8.31 11.06 19.89
C VAL A 1 8.20 12.29 18.99
N PRO A 2 7.71 12.16 17.75
CA PRO A 2 7.51 13.27 16.84
C PRO A 2 6.72 14.43 17.45
N CYS A 3 7.11 15.67 17.14
CA CYS A 3 6.30 16.84 17.52
C CYS A 3 5.04 16.98 16.66
N LYS A 4 5.07 16.50 15.40
CA LYS A 4 3.93 16.53 14.47
C LYS A 4 4.16 15.54 13.33
N TYR A 5 3.15 14.75 12.98
CA TYR A 5 3.17 13.90 11.79
C TYR A 5 2.12 14.34 10.78
N VAL A 6 2.37 14.07 9.50
CA VAL A 6 1.43 14.31 8.39
C VAL A 6 0.95 12.97 7.87
N THR A 7 -0.34 12.72 7.97
CA THR A 7 -0.95 11.49 7.45
C THR A 7 -1.06 11.56 5.91
N PRO A 8 -1.15 10.42 5.21
CA PRO A 8 -1.41 10.42 3.77
C PRO A 8 -2.66 11.22 3.40
N LEU A 9 -3.73 11.13 4.21
CA LEU A 9 -4.94 11.92 4.03
C LEU A 9 -4.66 13.42 4.09
N GLN A 10 -3.93 13.88 5.12
CA GLN A 10 -3.57 15.30 5.23
C GLN A 10 -2.71 15.77 4.06
N GLY A 11 -1.74 14.94 3.63
CA GLY A 11 -0.90 15.22 2.47
C GLY A 11 -1.71 15.39 1.19
N LEU A 12 -2.61 14.46 0.89
CA LEU A 12 -3.46 14.50 -0.30
C LEU A 12 -4.47 15.64 -0.26
N SER A 13 -5.06 15.91 0.91
CA SER A 13 -6.04 16.99 1.11
C SER A 13 -5.46 18.39 0.88
N ALA A 14 -4.13 18.54 0.95
CA ALA A 14 -3.46 19.79 0.63
C ALA A 14 -3.40 20.09 -0.87
N TYR A 15 -3.61 19.08 -1.73
CA TYR A 15 -3.57 19.20 -3.18
C TYR A 15 -4.95 19.23 -3.82
N THR A 16 -5.89 18.46 -3.28
CA THR A 16 -7.23 18.31 -3.88
C THR A 16 -8.29 18.03 -2.81
N SER A 17 -9.56 18.15 -3.19
CA SER A 17 -10.67 17.74 -2.34
C SER A 17 -10.67 16.22 -2.19
N THR A 18 -10.45 15.73 -0.98
CA THR A 18 -10.35 14.29 -0.69
C THR A 18 -11.48 13.82 0.20
N VAL A 19 -12.09 12.68 -0.16
CA VAL A 19 -13.00 11.94 0.73
C VAL A 19 -12.26 10.74 1.28
N TYR A 20 -12.29 10.57 2.60
CA TYR A 20 -11.71 9.41 3.28
C TYR A 20 -12.82 8.44 3.68
N GLN A 21 -12.59 7.14 3.42
CA GLN A 21 -13.42 6.06 3.92
C GLN A 21 -12.51 4.93 4.41
N PRO A 22 -12.71 4.41 5.64
CA PRO A 22 -12.02 3.21 6.08
C PRO A 22 -12.59 1.99 5.33
N GLY A 23 -11.72 1.10 4.85
CA GLY A 23 -12.12 -0.23 4.36
C GLY A 23 -11.89 -1.34 5.38
N CYS A 24 -10.88 -1.17 6.24
CA CYS A 24 -10.57 -2.01 7.38
C CYS A 24 -10.40 -1.14 8.63
N LEU A 25 -10.90 -1.59 9.78
CA LEU A 25 -10.75 -0.85 11.05
C LEU A 25 -9.37 -1.00 11.70
N SER A 26 -8.57 -1.98 11.27
CA SER A 26 -7.20 -2.21 11.74
C SER A 26 -6.32 -2.77 10.63
N ALA A 27 -4.99 -2.63 10.76
CA ALA A 27 -4.04 -3.19 9.78
C ALA A 27 -4.07 -4.73 9.76
N TRP A 28 -4.45 -5.42 10.83
CA TRP A 28 -4.66 -6.87 10.78
C TRP A 28 -5.87 -7.27 9.90
N CYS A 29 -6.85 -6.37 9.74
CA CYS A 29 -8.10 -6.55 8.99
C CYS A 29 -8.76 -7.95 9.10
N PRO A 30 -9.09 -8.43 10.31
CA PRO A 30 -9.87 -9.66 10.48
C PRO A 30 -11.31 -9.48 9.92
N PRO A 31 -12.05 -10.57 9.66
CA PRO A 31 -13.38 -10.50 9.05
C PRO A 31 -14.38 -9.55 9.75
N ASN A 32 -14.31 -9.42 11.08
CA ASN A 32 -15.17 -8.52 11.86
C ASN A 32 -14.78 -7.03 11.75
N ASN A 33 -13.60 -6.72 11.20
CA ASN A 33 -13.11 -5.35 10.97
C ASN A 33 -13.14 -4.96 9.48
N PHE A 34 -13.63 -5.84 8.60
CA PHE A 34 -13.70 -5.61 7.16
C PHE A 34 -15.03 -4.93 6.80
N GLN A 35 -14.95 -3.69 6.31
CA GLN A 35 -16.10 -2.83 6.00
C GLN A 35 -15.88 -2.09 4.67
N PRO A 36 -15.93 -2.81 3.52
CA PRO A 36 -15.56 -2.24 2.23
C PRO A 36 -16.62 -1.29 1.65
N ASP A 37 -17.90 -1.43 2.02
CA ASP A 37 -19.03 -0.81 1.31
C ASP A 37 -18.89 0.70 1.12
N ALA A 38 -18.49 1.43 2.17
CA ALA A 38 -18.30 2.88 2.09
C ALA A 38 -17.11 3.25 1.20
N ALA A 39 -16.01 2.50 1.29
CA ALA A 39 -14.82 2.70 0.47
C ALA A 39 -15.08 2.39 -1.01
N VAL A 40 -15.77 1.29 -1.30
CA VAL A 40 -16.21 0.88 -2.65
C VAL A 40 -17.12 1.95 -3.26
N LYS A 41 -18.10 2.43 -2.50
CA LYS A 41 -18.99 3.51 -2.96
C LYS A 41 -18.22 4.81 -3.24
N ALA A 42 -17.32 5.21 -2.35
CA ALA A 42 -16.50 6.40 -2.57
C ALA A 42 -15.62 6.26 -3.83
N ALA A 43 -15.00 5.09 -4.04
CA ALA A 43 -14.17 4.80 -5.19
C ALA A 43 -14.96 4.86 -6.52
N SER A 44 -16.22 4.43 -6.53
CA SER A 44 -17.09 4.54 -7.71
C SER A 44 -17.47 5.97 -8.10
N ALA A 45 -17.39 6.91 -7.15
CA ALA A 45 -17.73 8.31 -7.36
C ALA A 45 -16.50 9.21 -7.56
N ALA A 46 -15.30 8.72 -7.25
CA ALA A 46 -14.06 9.49 -7.34
C ALA A 46 -13.44 9.45 -8.74
N ASP A 47 -12.76 10.54 -9.12
CA ASP A 47 -12.00 10.60 -10.38
C ASP A 47 -10.70 9.79 -10.33
N ALA A 48 -10.15 9.57 -9.14
CA ALA A 48 -8.99 8.72 -8.88
C ALA A 48 -9.06 8.19 -7.43
N THR A 49 -8.55 6.98 -7.21
CA THR A 49 -8.58 6.33 -5.89
C THR A 49 -7.16 6.10 -5.40
N VAL A 50 -6.82 6.62 -4.22
CA VAL A 50 -5.57 6.27 -3.51
C VAL A 50 -5.92 5.31 -2.39
N LEU A 51 -5.50 4.05 -2.51
CA LEU A 51 -5.78 3.00 -1.54
C LEU A 51 -4.53 2.71 -0.72
N VAL A 52 -4.59 2.99 0.58
CA VAL A 52 -3.47 2.79 1.51
C VAL A 52 -3.68 1.49 2.30
N VAL A 53 -2.75 0.55 2.13
CA VAL A 53 -2.75 -0.78 2.75
C VAL A 53 -1.39 -1.08 3.39
N GLY A 54 -1.28 -2.15 4.17
CA GLY A 54 -0.01 -2.61 4.70
C GLY A 54 -0.09 -3.17 6.13
N ALA A 55 0.94 -2.91 6.93
CA ALA A 55 1.11 -3.48 8.27
C ALA A 55 1.51 -2.44 9.32
N ASP A 56 1.13 -2.69 10.56
CA ASP A 56 1.58 -1.97 11.75
C ASP A 56 2.21 -2.94 12.76
N GLN A 57 2.47 -2.46 13.98
CA GLN A 57 3.08 -3.28 15.06
C GLN A 57 2.22 -4.47 15.51
N SER A 58 0.95 -4.56 15.11
CA SER A 58 0.17 -5.78 15.32
C SER A 58 0.64 -6.93 14.42
N VAL A 59 1.23 -6.61 13.27
CA VAL A 59 1.67 -7.57 12.24
C VAL A 59 3.20 -7.71 12.20
N GLU A 60 3.93 -6.60 12.23
CA GLU A 60 5.39 -6.55 12.15
C GLU A 60 5.95 -5.94 13.46
N ALA A 61 6.52 -6.78 14.32
CA ALA A 61 7.06 -6.36 15.62
C ALA A 61 8.37 -7.09 15.93
N GLU A 62 9.19 -6.50 16.79
CA GLU A 62 10.41 -7.15 17.28
C GLU A 62 10.08 -8.48 17.97
N GLY A 63 10.81 -9.54 17.59
CA GLY A 63 10.53 -10.90 18.07
C GLY A 63 9.29 -11.55 17.46
N ARG A 64 8.70 -10.94 16.42
CA ARG A 64 7.59 -11.50 15.65
C ARG A 64 7.90 -11.45 14.15
N ASP A 65 8.28 -12.60 13.62
CA ASP A 65 8.38 -12.81 12.19
C ASP A 65 7.00 -13.10 11.58
N ARG A 66 6.80 -12.65 10.34
CA ARG A 66 5.60 -13.00 9.56
C ARG A 66 5.72 -14.42 9.03
N VAL A 67 4.60 -15.13 8.98
CA VAL A 67 4.53 -16.51 8.45
C VAL A 67 4.32 -16.56 6.94
N ASP A 68 3.78 -15.49 6.36
CA ASP A 68 3.55 -15.34 4.93
C ASP A 68 3.78 -13.89 4.49
N LEU A 69 3.85 -13.70 3.16
CA LEU A 69 4.03 -12.39 2.54
C LEU A 69 2.73 -11.81 1.98
N THR A 70 1.56 -12.39 2.28
CA THR A 70 0.29 -11.85 1.81
C THR A 70 -0.13 -10.64 2.63
N LEU A 71 -0.96 -9.76 2.07
CA LEU A 71 -1.45 -8.63 2.86
C LEU A 71 -2.33 -9.15 4.02
N PRO A 72 -2.25 -8.54 5.22
CA PRO A 72 -2.92 -9.09 6.38
C PRO A 72 -4.44 -9.12 6.26
N GLY A 73 -5.04 -10.24 6.65
CA GLY A 73 -6.49 -10.42 6.71
C GLY A 73 -7.19 -10.16 5.38
N GLN A 74 -8.22 -9.33 5.39
CA GLN A 74 -9.08 -9.05 4.22
C GLN A 74 -8.58 -7.90 3.35
N GLN A 75 -7.33 -7.44 3.53
CA GLN A 75 -6.80 -6.32 2.75
C GLN A 75 -6.68 -6.62 1.25
N GLN A 76 -6.31 -7.84 0.84
CA GLN A 76 -6.32 -8.19 -0.60
C GLN A 76 -7.72 -8.10 -1.20
N GLN A 77 -8.72 -8.61 -0.47
CA GLN A 77 -10.12 -8.52 -0.89
C GLN A 77 -10.60 -7.06 -0.96
N LEU A 78 -10.20 -6.21 -0.01
CA LEU A 78 -10.47 -4.78 -0.05
C LEU A 78 -9.92 -4.15 -1.33
N VAL A 79 -8.66 -4.46 -1.68
CA VAL A 79 -8.00 -3.91 -2.86
C VAL A 79 -8.73 -4.33 -4.13
N SER A 80 -9.08 -5.61 -4.26
CA SER A 80 -9.85 -6.09 -5.42
C SER A 80 -11.20 -5.40 -5.53
N GLN A 81 -11.99 -5.34 -4.45
CA GLN A 81 -13.32 -4.72 -4.49
C GLN A 81 -13.28 -3.21 -4.82
N VAL A 82 -12.31 -2.49 -4.25
CA VAL A 82 -12.13 -1.07 -4.53
C VAL A 82 -11.62 -0.85 -5.96
N ALA A 83 -10.71 -1.69 -6.44
CA ALA A 83 -10.19 -1.61 -7.80
C ALA A 83 -11.28 -1.85 -8.85
N ASP A 84 -12.13 -2.85 -8.64
CA ASP A 84 -13.22 -3.19 -9.55
C ASP A 84 -14.30 -2.10 -9.61
N ALA A 85 -14.61 -1.48 -8.47
CA ALA A 85 -15.61 -0.40 -8.40
C ALA A 85 -15.08 0.97 -8.82
N SER A 86 -13.76 1.16 -8.89
CA SER A 86 -13.17 2.46 -9.21
C SER A 86 -13.46 2.88 -10.66
N LYS A 87 -13.90 4.12 -10.82
CA LYS A 87 -14.13 4.74 -12.15
C LYS A 87 -12.81 5.13 -12.82
N GLY A 88 -11.89 5.67 -12.02
CA GLY A 88 -10.59 6.17 -12.48
C GLY A 88 -9.41 5.28 -12.09
N PRO A 89 -8.18 5.79 -12.24
CA PRO A 89 -6.96 5.06 -11.89
C PRO A 89 -6.91 4.80 -10.38
N VAL A 90 -6.45 3.59 -10.03
CA VAL A 90 -6.19 3.21 -8.63
C VAL A 90 -4.70 3.21 -8.36
N ILE A 91 -4.30 3.99 -7.36
CA ILE A 91 -2.94 4.05 -6.85
C ILE A 91 -2.91 3.27 -5.53
N LEU A 92 -2.21 2.14 -5.52
CA LEU A 92 -2.02 1.32 -4.33
C LEU A 92 -0.77 1.80 -3.58
N VAL A 93 -0.93 2.24 -2.34
CA VAL A 93 0.17 2.65 -1.45
C VAL A 93 0.33 1.61 -0.35
N ILE A 94 1.51 0.99 -0.26
CA ILE A 94 1.83 -0.06 0.70
C ILE A 94 2.76 0.51 1.77
N MET A 95 2.26 0.56 3.01
CA MET A 95 2.99 1.01 4.20
C MET A 95 3.38 -0.20 5.06
N SER A 96 4.64 -0.60 5.02
CA SER A 96 5.13 -1.78 5.73
C SER A 96 6.64 -1.74 5.93
N GLY A 97 7.16 -2.44 6.93
CA GLY A 97 8.59 -2.64 7.13
C GLY A 97 9.19 -3.60 6.11
N GLY A 98 8.51 -4.72 5.84
CA GLY A 98 8.95 -5.72 4.86
C GLY A 98 8.11 -5.78 3.58
N PRO A 99 8.51 -6.61 2.61
CA PRO A 99 7.75 -6.81 1.38
C PRO A 99 6.41 -7.49 1.63
N PHE A 100 5.46 -7.23 0.75
CA PHE A 100 4.26 -8.03 0.56
C PHE A 100 4.21 -8.55 -0.89
N ASP A 101 3.58 -9.70 -1.09
CA ASP A 101 3.26 -10.22 -2.40
C ASP A 101 2.20 -9.33 -3.06
N ILE A 102 2.60 -8.71 -4.16
CA ILE A 102 1.79 -7.80 -4.97
C ILE A 102 1.32 -8.44 -6.28
N SER A 103 1.48 -9.75 -6.45
CA SER A 103 1.11 -10.46 -7.69
C SER A 103 -0.37 -10.27 -8.02
N PHE A 104 -1.23 -10.29 -7.00
CA PHE A 104 -2.67 -10.00 -7.15
C PHE A 104 -2.94 -8.59 -7.67
N ALA A 105 -2.16 -7.60 -7.23
CA ALA A 105 -2.32 -6.21 -7.63
C ALA A 105 -1.77 -5.97 -9.05
N LYS A 106 -0.65 -6.61 -9.40
CA LYS A 106 -0.07 -6.55 -10.75
C LYS A 106 -0.95 -7.22 -11.81
N ALA A 107 -1.74 -8.22 -11.42
CA ALA A 107 -2.67 -8.89 -12.31
C ALA A 107 -3.95 -8.08 -12.60
N SER A 108 -4.19 -6.98 -11.88
CA SER A 108 -5.36 -6.13 -12.07
C SER A 108 -5.05 -4.94 -12.97
N ASP A 109 -5.67 -4.89 -14.14
CA ASP A 109 -5.54 -3.76 -15.09
C ASP A 109 -6.07 -2.42 -14.53
N LYS A 110 -6.85 -2.47 -13.44
CA LYS A 110 -7.40 -1.29 -12.76
C LYS A 110 -6.38 -0.59 -11.87
N ILE A 111 -5.37 -1.30 -11.38
CA ILE A 111 -4.34 -0.74 -10.52
C ILE A 111 -3.27 -0.12 -11.40
N SER A 112 -3.33 1.20 -11.53
CA SER A 112 -2.45 1.96 -12.42
C SER A 112 -1.06 2.16 -11.85
N SER A 113 -0.90 2.10 -10.51
CA SER A 113 0.39 2.30 -9.85
C SER A 113 0.44 1.63 -8.49
N ILE A 114 1.63 1.14 -8.12
CA ILE A 114 1.91 0.55 -6.81
C ILE A 114 3.12 1.28 -6.23
N LEU A 115 2.96 1.87 -5.04
CA LEU A 115 4.00 2.60 -4.33
C LEU A 115 4.26 1.93 -2.98
N TRP A 116 5.49 1.46 -2.75
CA TRP A 116 5.92 1.01 -1.43
C TRP A 116 6.67 2.12 -0.72
N VAL A 117 6.27 2.45 0.50
CA VAL A 117 6.77 3.66 1.20
C VAL A 117 7.44 3.35 2.53
N GLY A 118 7.67 2.07 2.84
CA GLY A 118 8.21 1.69 4.13
C GLY A 118 7.31 2.15 5.29
N TYR A 119 7.95 2.61 6.36
CA TYR A 119 7.35 3.50 7.35
C TYR A 119 7.87 4.93 7.10
N PRO A 120 7.09 5.80 6.43
CA PRO A 120 7.62 7.02 5.78
C PRO A 120 7.88 8.19 6.75
N GLY A 121 7.96 7.92 8.05
CA GLY A 121 8.27 8.90 9.09
C GLY A 121 7.25 10.05 9.21
N GLU A 122 7.68 11.14 9.86
CA GLU A 122 6.79 12.24 10.27
C GLU A 122 6.23 13.06 9.11
N LYS A 123 6.96 13.15 8.00
CA LYS A 123 6.55 13.88 6.78
C LYS A 123 6.09 12.96 5.65
N GLY A 124 5.88 11.69 5.97
CA GLY A 124 5.55 10.68 4.98
C GLY A 124 4.31 10.99 4.16
N GLY A 125 3.25 11.51 4.78
CA GLY A 125 2.04 11.91 4.06
C GLY A 125 2.27 12.98 3.00
N SER A 126 3.12 13.98 3.30
CA SER A 126 3.51 15.01 2.32
C SER A 126 4.35 14.41 1.19
N ALA A 127 5.31 13.55 1.52
CA ALA A 127 6.17 12.91 0.52
C ALA A 127 5.36 12.02 -0.44
N ILE A 128 4.39 11.26 0.07
CA ILE A 128 3.47 10.45 -0.74
C ILE A 128 2.69 11.33 -1.71
N ALA A 129 2.13 12.44 -1.23
CA ALA A 129 1.39 13.36 -2.07
C ALA A 129 2.28 14.03 -3.14
N ASP A 130 3.49 14.46 -2.76
CA ASP A 130 4.45 15.08 -3.68
C ASP A 130 4.82 14.14 -4.84
N VAL A 131 4.95 12.84 -4.57
CA VAL A 131 5.20 11.82 -5.62
C VAL A 131 3.96 11.61 -6.49
N ILE A 132 2.78 11.43 -5.89
CA ILE A 132 1.53 11.17 -6.64
C ILE A 132 1.18 12.34 -7.58
N PHE A 133 1.42 13.59 -7.14
CA PHE A 133 1.17 14.79 -7.93
C PHE A 133 2.38 15.23 -8.77
N GLY A 134 3.45 14.44 -8.82
CA GLY A 134 4.59 14.66 -9.72
C GLY A 134 5.50 15.84 -9.35
N LYS A 135 5.47 16.34 -8.12
CA LYS A 135 6.48 17.29 -7.63
C LYS A 135 7.85 16.66 -7.45
N TYR A 136 7.88 15.35 -7.23
CA TYR A 136 9.12 14.59 -7.07
C TYR A 136 9.04 13.27 -7.85
N ASN A 137 10.11 12.94 -8.56
CA ASN A 137 10.22 11.67 -9.27
C ASN A 137 10.78 10.60 -8.31
N PRO A 138 10.07 9.48 -8.07
CA PRO A 138 10.54 8.46 -7.14
C PRO A 138 11.91 7.90 -7.56
N SER A 139 12.82 7.80 -6.59
CA SER A 139 14.18 7.28 -6.80
C SER A 139 14.28 5.79 -6.47
N LYS A 140 15.36 5.15 -6.95
CA LYS A 140 15.64 3.71 -6.84
C LYS A 140 15.53 3.20 -5.38
N TYR A 141 14.97 2.01 -5.20
CA TYR A 141 14.85 1.35 -3.89
C TYR A 141 16.20 0.76 -3.44
N PRO A 142 16.57 0.85 -2.15
CA PRO A 142 17.81 0.28 -1.63
C PRO A 142 17.72 -1.22 -1.32
N ILE A 143 16.53 -1.81 -1.43
CA ILE A 143 16.25 -3.20 -1.07
C ILE A 143 15.61 -3.89 -2.27
N CYS A 144 16.10 -5.08 -2.61
CA CYS A 144 15.44 -5.96 -3.57
C CYS A 144 14.27 -6.68 -2.90
N PHE A 145 13.09 -6.60 -3.50
CA PHE A 145 11.96 -7.42 -3.11
C PHE A 145 11.72 -8.53 -4.13
N GLN A 146 11.64 -9.75 -3.62
CA GLN A 146 11.20 -10.89 -4.41
C GLN A 146 9.70 -10.69 -4.71
N LEU A 147 9.35 -10.58 -5.99
CA LEU A 147 8.00 -10.93 -6.43
C LEU A 147 7.85 -12.42 -6.15
N ALA A 148 6.99 -12.75 -5.19
CA ALA A 148 6.68 -14.09 -4.69
C ALA A 148 7.23 -15.27 -5.51
N ILE A 149 8.02 -16.12 -4.85
CA ILE A 149 8.12 -17.53 -5.23
C ILE A 149 8.15 -18.37 -3.96
N SER A 150 7.53 -19.54 -4.07
CA SER A 150 7.67 -20.68 -3.17
C SER A 150 9.07 -20.75 -2.56
N GLN A 151 9.11 -21.19 -1.30
CA GLN A 151 10.25 -21.20 -0.38
C GLN A 151 11.49 -21.99 -0.83
N ASP A 152 11.55 -22.43 -2.09
CA ASP A 152 12.59 -23.28 -2.66
C ASP A 152 13.04 -22.70 -4.00
N ASP A 153 13.98 -21.74 -3.97
CA ASP A 153 14.97 -21.55 -5.04
C ASP A 153 16.01 -20.47 -4.66
N SER A 154 17.05 -20.90 -3.94
CA SER A 154 18.23 -20.09 -3.60
C SER A 154 19.13 -19.76 -4.81
N LYS A 155 18.72 -20.10 -6.03
CA LYS A 155 19.50 -19.90 -7.26
C LYS A 155 19.07 -18.71 -8.12
N LEU A 156 17.94 -18.06 -7.82
CA LEU A 156 17.46 -16.88 -8.55
C LEU A 156 17.96 -15.53 -7.98
N TRP A 157 18.83 -15.56 -6.96
CA TRP A 157 19.34 -14.36 -6.28
C TRP A 157 20.19 -13.44 -7.16
N GLN A 158 20.79 -13.92 -8.26
CA GLN A 158 21.85 -13.18 -8.96
C GLN A 158 21.39 -12.33 -10.15
N GLU A 159 20.28 -12.63 -10.80
CA GLU A 159 20.01 -12.02 -12.13
C GLU A 159 19.22 -10.70 -12.08
N HIS A 160 18.57 -10.36 -10.97
CA HIS A 160 17.74 -9.14 -10.88
C HIS A 160 18.11 -8.16 -9.76
N CYS A 161 19.13 -8.48 -8.95
CA CYS A 161 19.68 -7.60 -7.91
C CYS A 161 21.02 -6.98 -8.30
N SER A 162 21.19 -6.60 -9.57
CA SER A 162 22.36 -5.81 -9.97
C SER A 162 22.16 -4.36 -9.52
N VAL A 163 22.78 -4.03 -8.38
CA VAL A 163 23.15 -2.66 -8.04
C VAL A 163 24.13 -2.20 -9.12
N GLN A 164 23.61 -1.62 -10.19
CA GLN A 164 24.35 -0.62 -10.97
C GLN A 164 24.00 0.77 -10.45
#